data_AF-A0A8S4QCY8-F1
#
_entry.id   AF-A0A8S4QCY8-F1
#
_cell.length_a   1.000
_cell.length_b   1.000
_cell.length_c   1.000
_cell.angle_alpha   90.00
_cell.angle_beta   90.00
_cell.angle_gamma   90.00
#
_symmetry.space_group_name_H-M   'P 1'
#
loop_
_entity.id
_entity.type
_entity.pdbx_description
1 polymer ?
#
loop_
_entity_poly.entity_id
_entity_poly.type
_entity_poly.pdbx_seq_one_letter_code
_entity_poly.pdbx_strand_id
1 'polypeptide(L)' 'MANIGKILATIKAVITRLVFACHGIMAIWQVTYFKNNNEFWYLASPILLLVFEGVFTLTIKENQEWKW' A
#
# COMPACT_ATOMS: atom_id res chain seq x y z
N MET A 1 -4.30 -13.76 24.42
CA MET A 1 -5.28 -13.16 23.49
C MET A 1 -4.81 -11.85 22.85
N ALA A 2 -3.96 -11.03 23.50
CA ALA A 2 -3.50 -9.73 22.97
C ALA A 2 -2.73 -9.79 21.61
N ASN A 3 -1.97 -10.86 21.34
CA ASN A 3 -1.18 -10.96 20.10
C ASN A 3 -2.02 -11.21 18.83
N ILE A 4 -3.13 -11.94 18.94
CA ILE A 4 -3.97 -12.28 17.77
C ILE A 4 -4.64 -11.02 17.21
N GLY A 5 -5.11 -10.11 18.08
CA GLY A 5 -5.73 -8.85 17.66
C GLY A 5 -4.76 -7.93 16.91
N LYS A 6 -3.50 -7.85 17.34
CA LYS A 6 -2.46 -7.07 16.64
C LYS A 6 -2.15 -7.63 15.25
N ILE A 7 -2.02 -8.95 15.14
CA ILE A 7 -1.79 -9.65 13.86
C ILE A 7 -2.94 -9.39 12.89
N LEU A 8 -4.19 -9.51 13.35
CA LEU A 8 -5.39 -9.21 12.56
C LEU A 8 -5.42 -7.76 12.08
N ALA A 9 -5.07 -6.80 12.95
CA ALA A 9 -4.99 -5.39 12.58
C ALA A 9 -3.91 -5.15 11.51
N THR A 10 -2.76 -5.80 11.63
CA THR A 10 -1.68 -5.75 10.63
C THR A 10 -2.10 -6.36 9.30
N ILE A 11 -2.71 -7.55 9.30
CA ILE A 11 -3.22 -8.21 8.09
C ILE A 11 -4.25 -7.33 7.38
N LYS A 12 -5.22 -6.77 8.12
CA LYS A 12 -6.21 -5.84 7.55
C LYS A 12 -5.54 -4.64 6.90
N ALA A 13 -4.54 -4.06 7.56
CA ALA A 13 -3.81 -2.91 7.04
C ALA A 13 -2.93 -3.24 5.82
N VAL A 14 -2.43 -4.48 5.69
CA VAL A 14 -1.70 -4.92 4.49
C VAL A 14 -2.66 -5.17 3.33
N ILE A 15 -3.79 -5.85 3.58
CA ILE A 15 -4.79 -6.16 2.54
C ILE A 15 -5.30 -4.88 1.88
N THR A 16 -5.67 -3.85 2.65
CA THR A 16 -6.16 -2.59 2.07
C THR A 16 -5.12 -1.96 1.15
N ARG A 17 -3.85 -1.94 1.54
CA ARG A 17 -2.76 -1.40 0.73
C ARG A 17 -2.53 -2.20 -0.56
N LEU A 18 -2.60 -3.53 -0.49
CA LEU A 18 -2.48 -4.39 -1.67
C LEU A 18 -3.62 -4.14 -2.67
N VAL A 19 -4.86 -4.02 -2.19
CA VAL A 19 -6.02 -3.74 -3.04
C VAL A 19 -5.87 -2.37 -3.73
N PHE A 20 -5.47 -1.34 -3.00
CA PHE A 20 -5.21 -0.01 -3.57
C PHE A 20 -4.07 -0.03 -4.59
N ALA A 21 -2.97 -0.72 -4.30
CA ALA A 21 -1.84 -0.84 -5.22
C ALA A 21 -2.23 -1.58 -6.51
N CYS A 22 -2.91 -2.73 -6.41
CA CYS A 22 -3.39 -3.48 -7.56
C CYS A 22 -4.38 -2.66 -8.40
N HIS A 23 -5.35 -2.02 -7.76
CA HIS A 23 -6.32 -1.17 -8.45
C HIS A 23 -5.62 -0.01 -9.18
N GLY A 24 -4.69 0.67 -8.52
CA GLY A 24 -3.90 1.75 -9.11
C GLY A 24 -3.10 1.29 -10.32
N ILE A 25 -2.39 0.15 -10.21
CA ILE A 25 -1.62 -0.41 -11.32
C ILE A 25 -2.53 -0.77 -12.50
N MET A 26 -3.69 -1.38 -12.25
CA MET A 26 -4.66 -1.69 -13.32
C MET A 26 -5.16 -0.43 -14.02
N ALA A 27 -5.49 0.63 -13.27
CA ALA A 27 -5.93 1.89 -13.85
C ALA A 27 -4.83 2.55 -14.71
N ILE A 28 -3.58 2.55 -14.23
CA ILE A 28 -2.42 3.09 -14.95
C ILE A 28 -2.15 2.28 -16.22
N TRP A 29 -2.20 0.94 -16.12
CA TRP A 29 -2.04 0.07 -17.27
C TRP A 29 -3.13 0.34 -18.32
N GLN A 30 -4.39 0.46 -17.89
CA GLN A 30 -5.50 0.74 -18.80
C GLN A 30 -5.32 2.08 -19.54
N VAL A 31 -4.94 3.15 -18.85
CA VAL A 31 -4.71 4.45 -19.52
C VAL A 31 -3.48 4.44 -20.42
N THR A 32 -2.40 3.77 -20.00
CA THR A 32 -1.17 3.65 -20.80
C THR A 32 -1.43 2.88 -22.09
N TYR A 33 -2.18 1.79 -22.01
CA TYR A 33 -2.58 0.99 -23.17
C TYR A 33 -3.51 1.78 -24.10
N PHE A 34 -4.56 2.41 -23.54
CA PHE A 34 -5.54 3.15 -24.34
C PHE A 34 -4.95 4.40 -25.01
N LYS A 35 -4.01 5.07 -24.36
CA LYS A 35 -3.33 6.26 -24.91
C LYS A 35 -2.09 5.93 -25.75
N ASN A 36 -1.67 4.66 -25.77
CA ASN A 36 -0.43 4.21 -26.41
C ASN A 36 0.80 5.07 -26.04
N ASN A 37 0.82 5.61 -24.82
CA ASN A 37 1.88 6.47 -24.35
C ASN A 37 2.42 5.94 -23.02
N ASN A 38 3.67 5.52 -23.02
CA ASN A 38 4.33 4.92 -21.86
C ASN A 38 4.68 5.96 -20.77
N GLU A 39 4.57 7.26 -21.05
CA GLU A 39 4.79 8.31 -20.03
C GLU A 39 3.81 8.16 -18.86
N PHE A 40 2.59 7.67 -19.09
CA PHE A 40 1.58 7.52 -18.03
C PHE A 40 2.00 6.62 -16.85
N TRP A 41 3.06 5.82 -16.99
CA TRP A 41 3.65 5.10 -15.85
C TRP A 41 4.19 6.01 -14.74
N TYR A 42 4.46 7.30 -14.97
CA TYR A 42 4.83 8.24 -13.89
C TYR A 42 3.74 8.33 -12.80
N LEU A 43 2.47 8.05 -13.15
CA LEU A 43 1.34 7.99 -12.24
C LEU A 43 1.45 6.86 -11.21
N ALA A 44 2.41 5.93 -11.38
CA ALA A 44 2.71 4.89 -10.39
C ALA A 44 3.55 5.41 -9.21
N SER A 45 4.09 6.63 -9.27
CA SER A 45 4.84 7.25 -8.17
C SER A 45 4.12 7.25 -6.81
N PRO A 46 2.81 7.59 -6.70
CA PRO A 46 2.08 7.47 -5.43
C PRO A 46 1.97 6.03 -4.93
N ILE A 47 1.99 5.03 -5.81
CA ILE A 47 1.94 3.61 -5.40
C ILE A 47 3.24 3.22 -4.68
N LEU A 48 4.39 3.72 -5.15
CA LEU A 48 5.67 3.53 -4.47
C LEU A 48 5.68 4.19 -3.08
N LEU A 49 5.16 5.41 -2.96
CA LEU A 49 5.01 6.09 -1.68
C LEU A 49 4.09 5.32 -0.73
N LEU A 50 2.99 4.75 -1.23
CA LEU A 50 2.03 3.97 -0.45
C LEU A 50 2.65 2.68 0.12
N VAL A 51 3.52 2.01 -0.65
CA VAL A 51 4.29 0.86 -0.17
C VAL A 51 5.30 1.29 0.89
N PHE A 52 6.02 2.38 0.65
CA PHE A 52 7.01 2.91 1.60
C PHE A 52 6.36 3.30 2.94
N GLU A 53 5.26 4.06 2.91
CA GLU A 53 4.46 4.40 4.09
C GLU A 53 3.98 3.14 4.83
N GLY A 54 3.55 2.11 4.08
CA GLY A 54 3.16 0.82 4.63
C GLY A 54 4.28 0.13 5.40
N VAL A 55 5.48 0.03 4.80
CA VAL A 55 6.66 -0.55 5.46
C VAL A 55 7.03 0.26 6.70
N PHE A 56 7.12 1.58 6.60
CA PHE A 56 7.42 2.46 7.74
C PHE A 56 6.41 2.29 8.88
N THR A 57 5.12 2.26 8.56
CA THR A 57 4.05 2.10 9.56
C THR A 57 4.19 0.75 10.27
N LEU A 58 4.50 -0.32 9.56
CA LEU A 58 4.65 -1.65 10.16
C LEU A 58 5.93 -1.76 11.00
N THR A 59 7.05 -1.24 10.50
CA THR A 59 8.35 -1.27 11.21
C THR A 59 8.35 -0.40 12.47
N ILE A 60 7.77 0.81 12.41
CA ILE A 60 7.70 1.70 13.58
C ILE A 60 6.69 1.18 14.61
N LYS A 61 5.59 0.56 14.19
CA LYS A 61 4.59 -0.01 15.12
C LYS A 61 5.12 -1.21 15.91
N GLU A 62 6.18 -1.87 15.45
CA GLU A 62 6.91 -2.86 16.25
C GLU A 62 7.75 -2.21 17.35
N ASN A 63 8.29 -1.01 17.12
CA ASN A 63 9.13 -0.27 18.08
C ASN A 63 8.36 0.71 18.98
N GLN A 64 7.12 1.05 18.63
CA GLN A 64 6.28 1.99 19.37
C GLN A 64 4.89 1.37 19.54
N GLU A 65 4.72 0.60 20.61
CA GLU A 65 3.38 0.44 21.19
C GLU A 65 2.94 1.84 21.65
N TRP A 66 2.15 2.52 20.83
CA TRP A 66 1.49 3.75 21.27
C TRP A 66 0.57 3.38 22.43
N LYS A 67 1.08 3.56 23.65
CA LYS A 67 0.28 3.66 24.86
C LYS A 67 -0.53 4.94 24.70
N TRP A 68 -1.81 4.76 24.41
CA TRP A 68 -2.81 5.76 24.76
C TRP A 68 -2.84 5.90 26.29
#